data_AF-A0A7Z1N3B8-F1
#
_entry.id   AF-A0A7Z1N3B8-F1
#
_cell.length_a   1.000
_cell.length_b   1.000
_cell.length_c   1.000
_cell.angle_alpha   90.00
_cell.angle_beta   90.00
_cell.angle_gamma   90.00
#
_symmetry.space_group_name_H-M   'P 1'
#
loop_
_entity.id
_entity.type
_entity.pdbx_description
1 polymer ?
#
loop_
_entity_poly.entity_id
_entity_poly.type
_entity_poly.pdbx_seq_one_letter_code
_entity_poly.pdbx_strand_id
1 'polypeptide(L)'
;MIVFRLKEIMEEKNLKISDLNEQTGISRNSISSLLNGKTRGIQFDTLEKITIALNVDVADLFKNVFNELIIKLNDISKVETYRRSSNFKKKDNLIVKKYAITCDLIEDNDLKKGFIPYEISIELKPYPEIEIRIDFSY
;
A
#
# COMPACT_ATOMS: atom_id res chain seq x y z
N MET A 1 10.28 -0.65 7.74
CA MET A 1 10.25 0.62 8.54
C MET A 1 8.82 1.02 8.91
N ILE A 2 8.59 1.59 10.10
CA ILE A 2 7.28 2.15 10.51
C ILE A 2 7.26 3.65 10.21
N VAL A 3 6.19 4.13 9.59
CA VAL A 3 5.96 5.56 9.30
C VAL A 3 4.69 6.03 9.97
N PHE A 4 4.78 7.19 10.63
CA PHE A 4 3.64 7.87 11.22
C PHE A 4 2.85 8.65 10.16
N ARG A 5 1.56 8.38 10.04
CA ARG A 5 0.67 8.85 8.95
C ARG A 5 -0.27 9.99 9.35
N LEU A 6 0.04 10.71 10.43
CA LEU A 6 -0.81 11.80 10.92
C LEU A 6 -1.15 12.83 9.83
N LYS A 7 -0.20 13.13 8.94
CA LYS A 7 -0.40 14.08 7.84
C LYS A 7 -1.49 13.65 6.87
N GLU A 8 -1.44 12.39 6.43
CA GLU A 8 -2.41 11.81 5.50
C GLU A 8 -3.82 11.84 6.10
N ILE A 9 -3.95 11.44 7.37
CA ILE A 9 -5.25 11.41 8.07
C ILE A 9 -5.83 12.82 8.26
N MET A 10 -4.99 13.81 8.55
CA MET A 10 -5.43 15.21 8.65
C MET A 10 -5.89 15.76 7.29
N GLU A 11 -5.18 15.43 6.20
CA GLU A 11 -5.55 15.82 4.85
C GLU A 11 -6.89 15.19 4.42
N GLU A 12 -7.08 13.89 4.67
CA GLU A 12 -8.34 13.17 4.41
C GLU A 12 -9.54 13.80 5.14
N LYS A 13 -9.32 14.30 6.36
CA LYS A 13 -10.34 14.96 7.18
C LYS A 13 -10.43 16.47 6.97
N ASN A 14 -9.65 17.05 6.05
CA ASN A 14 -9.55 18.49 5.80
C ASN A 14 -9.22 19.33 7.05
N LEU A 15 -8.39 18.78 7.96
CA LEU A 15 -8.01 19.42 9.21
C LEU A 15 -6.69 20.19 9.09
N LYS A 16 -6.64 21.37 9.70
CA LYS A 16 -5.43 22.19 9.83
C LYS A 16 -4.74 21.92 11.16
N ILE A 17 -3.47 22.35 11.26
CA ILE A 17 -2.69 22.31 12.51
C ILE A 17 -3.40 23.06 13.64
N SER A 18 -4.10 24.16 13.33
CA SER A 18 -4.90 24.91 14.29
C SER A 18 -5.99 24.06 14.92
N ASP A 19 -6.67 23.25 14.11
CA ASP A 19 -7.86 22.52 14.52
C ASP A 19 -7.44 21.37 15.43
N LEU A 20 -6.36 20.66 15.08
CA LEU A 20 -5.80 19.62 15.93
C LEU A 20 -5.21 20.19 17.22
N ASN A 21 -4.59 21.38 17.18
CA ASN A 21 -4.09 22.08 18.36
C ASN A 21 -5.22 22.41 19.34
N GLU A 22 -6.35 22.92 18.84
CA GLU A 22 -7.52 23.26 19.65
C GLU A 22 -8.17 22.01 20.25
N GLN A 23 -8.30 20.92 19.48
CA GLN A 23 -8.92 19.68 19.95
C GLN A 23 -8.06 18.88 20.94
N THR A 24 -6.73 18.88 20.76
CA THR A 24 -5.82 18.02 21.55
C THR A 24 -5.06 18.76 22.64
N GLY A 25 -4.99 20.10 22.58
CA GLY A 25 -4.11 20.91 23.42
C GLY A 25 -2.61 20.75 23.11
N ILE A 26 -2.23 19.95 22.12
CA ILE A 26 -0.83 19.76 21.72
C ILE A 26 -0.33 21.01 20.99
N SER A 27 0.86 21.51 21.33
CA SER A 27 1.40 22.73 20.71
C SER A 27 1.50 22.62 19.18
N ARG A 28 1.26 23.73 18.47
CA ARG A 28 1.39 23.78 16.99
C ARG A 28 2.78 23.34 16.52
N ASN A 29 3.83 23.65 17.28
CA ASN A 29 5.20 23.25 16.97
C ASN A 29 5.40 21.72 17.10
N SER A 30 4.79 21.11 18.13
CA SER A 30 4.80 19.66 18.32
C SER A 30 4.04 18.96 17.20
N ILE A 31 2.83 19.44 16.85
CA ILE A 31 2.04 18.90 15.72
C ILE A 31 2.83 19.02 14.41
N SER A 32 3.43 20.19 14.13
CA SER A 32 4.27 20.38 12.95
C SER A 32 5.46 19.41 12.91
N SER A 33 6.09 19.15 14.06
CA SER A 33 7.21 18.19 14.15
C SER A 33 6.76 16.75 13.90
N LEU A 34 5.57 16.38 14.40
CA LEU A 34 4.94 15.07 14.15
C LEU A 34 4.59 14.89 12.67
N LEU A 35 3.99 15.90 12.04
CA LEU A 35 3.62 15.88 10.62
C LEU A 35 4.82 15.76 9.68
N ASN A 36 5.94 16.36 10.05
CA ASN A 36 7.17 16.36 9.25
C ASN A 36 8.12 15.20 9.59
N GLY A 37 7.71 14.24 10.42
CA GLY A 37 8.54 13.10 10.80
C GLY A 37 9.83 13.47 11.56
N LYS A 38 9.90 14.68 12.13
CA LYS A 38 11.08 15.17 12.87
C LYS A 38 11.19 14.58 14.27
N THR A 39 10.17 13.84 14.71
CA THR A 39 10.07 13.31 16.07
C THR A 39 10.52 11.85 16.06
N ARG A 40 11.47 11.49 16.95
CA ARG A 40 12.01 10.13 17.06
C ARG A 40 11.14 9.17 17.88
N GLY A 41 10.13 9.68 18.57
CA GLY A 41 9.21 8.92 19.40
C GLY A 41 8.01 9.76 19.80
N ILE A 42 6.93 9.10 20.23
CA ILE A 42 5.69 9.73 20.66
C ILE A 42 5.24 9.11 21.98
N GLN A 43 4.77 9.93 22.91
CA GLN A 43 4.24 9.47 24.19
C GLN A 43 2.83 8.91 24.01
N PHE A 44 2.44 7.95 24.85
CA PHE A 44 1.11 7.33 24.77
C PHE A 44 -0.03 8.32 25.02
N ASP A 45 0.15 9.29 25.91
CA ASP A 45 -0.83 10.35 26.16
C ASP A 45 -1.11 11.18 24.90
N THR A 46 -0.08 11.41 24.10
CA THR A 46 -0.12 12.17 22.86
C THR A 46 -0.80 11.36 21.76
N LEU A 47 -0.51 10.06 21.68
CA LEU A 47 -1.22 9.12 20.80
C LEU A 47 -2.71 9.04 21.15
N GLU A 48 -3.05 8.93 22.44
CA GLU A 48 -4.43 8.89 22.92
C GLU A 48 -5.20 10.17 22.54
N LYS A 49 -4.60 11.35 22.79
CA LYS A 49 -5.20 12.62 22.39
C LYS A 49 -5.46 12.70 20.89
N ILE A 50 -4.50 12.26 20.07
CA ILE A 50 -4.61 12.31 18.61
C ILE A 50 -5.67 11.33 18.10
N THR A 51 -5.68 10.09 18.59
CA THR A 51 -6.67 9.07 18.20
C THR A 51 -8.08 9.48 18.55
N ILE A 52 -8.29 10.04 19.75
CA ILE A 52 -9.59 10.58 20.18
C ILE A 52 -10.02 11.77 19.30
N ALA A 53 -9.14 12.75 19.08
CA ALA A 53 -9.47 13.94 18.30
C ALA A 53 -9.79 13.60 16.83
N LEU A 54 -9.07 12.65 16.24
CA LEU A 54 -9.27 12.24 14.85
C LEU A 54 -10.32 11.15 14.70
N ASN A 55 -10.78 10.53 15.79
CA ASN A 55 -11.66 9.37 15.81
C ASN A 55 -11.14 8.24 14.90
N VAL A 56 -9.93 7.77 15.20
CA VAL A 56 -9.22 6.68 14.48
C VAL A 56 -8.56 5.74 15.49
N ASP A 57 -8.29 4.50 15.07
CA ASP A 57 -7.55 3.55 15.91
C ASP A 57 -6.05 3.88 15.91
N VAL A 58 -5.34 3.46 16.96
CA VAL A 58 -3.88 3.64 17.06
C VAL A 58 -3.16 3.02 15.87
N ALA A 59 -3.65 1.88 15.36
CA ALA A 59 -3.07 1.20 14.21
C ALA A 59 -3.14 2.05 12.92
N ASP A 60 -4.17 2.87 12.75
CA ASP A 60 -4.36 3.70 11.55
C ASP A 60 -3.28 4.79 11.44
N LEU A 61 -2.77 5.25 12.57
CA LEU A 61 -1.73 6.27 12.64
C LEU A 61 -0.37 5.79 12.12
N PHE A 62 -0.20 4.49 11.88
CA PHE A 62 1.06 3.91 11.44
C PHE A 62 0.89 3.10 10.15
N LYS A 63 1.93 3.11 9.30
CA LYS A 63 2.09 2.13 8.23
C LYS A 63 3.45 1.48 8.28
N ASN A 64 3.49 0.23 7.86
CA ASN A 64 4.73 -0.43 7.49
C ASN A 64 5.07 -0.02 6.05
N VAL A 65 6.32 0.38 5.84
CA VAL A 65 6.92 0.62 4.52
C VAL A 65 8.22 -0.17 4.44
N PHE A 66 8.57 -0.63 3.24
CA PHE A 66 9.86 -1.28 2.97
C PHE A 66 10.80 -0.27 2.29
N ASN A 67 12.11 -0.44 2.50
CA ASN A 67 13.11 0.40 1.82
C ASN A 67 13.52 -0.20 0.48
N GLU A 68 13.62 -1.53 0.42
CA GLU A 68 13.97 -2.27 -0.77
C GLU A 68 12.97 -3.39 -1.00
N LEU A 69 12.54 -3.53 -2.26
CA LEU A 69 11.74 -4.65 -2.73
C LEU A 69 12.48 -5.30 -3.89
N ILE A 70 12.91 -6.54 -3.69
CA ILE A 70 13.53 -7.36 -4.74
C ILE A 70 12.51 -8.40 -5.19
N ILE A 71 12.24 -8.41 -6.50
CA ILE A 71 11.40 -9.40 -7.15
C ILE A 71 12.33 -10.35 -7.92
N LYS A 72 12.46 -11.59 -7.45
CA LYS A 72 13.19 -12.63 -8.18
C LYS A 72 12.18 -13.49 -8.93
N LEU A 73 12.26 -13.43 -10.26
CA LEU A 73 11.44 -14.27 -11.13
C LEU A 73 12.01 -15.68 -11.15
N ASN A 74 11.16 -16.66 -10.84
CA ASN A 74 11.48 -18.08 -10.90
C ASN A 74 10.78 -18.72 -12.11
N ASP A 75 10.79 -20.06 -12.18
CA ASP A 75 10.20 -20.84 -13.26
C ASP A 75 8.76 -20.41 -13.63
N ILE A 76 8.40 -20.62 -14.91
CA ILE A 76 7.04 -20.37 -15.40
C ILE A 76 6.10 -21.42 -14.78
N SER A 77 5.18 -20.97 -13.94
CA SER A 77 4.20 -21.83 -13.30
C SER A 77 2.80 -21.59 -13.88
N LYS A 78 2.04 -22.68 -14.11
CA LYS A 78 0.63 -22.56 -14.48
C LYS A 78 -0.18 -22.25 -13.21
N VAL A 79 -0.75 -21.06 -13.12
CA VAL A 79 -1.54 -20.64 -11.95
C VAL A 79 -3.00 -20.45 -12.35
N GLU A 80 -3.92 -21.16 -11.69
CA GLU A 80 -5.35 -20.90 -11.85
C GLU A 80 -5.72 -19.70 -10.97
N THR A 81 -6.11 -18.57 -11.57
CA THR A 81 -6.51 -17.37 -10.83
C THR A 81 -8.01 -17.10 -11.03
N TYR A 82 -8.69 -16.67 -9.97
CA TYR A 82 -10.11 -16.30 -10.02
C TYR A 82 -10.23 -14.79 -10.15
N ARG A 83 -10.75 -14.29 -11.27
CA ARG A 83 -11.08 -12.86 -11.41
C ARG A 83 -12.53 -12.63 -11.02
N ARG A 84 -12.76 -11.79 -10.01
CA ARG A 84 -14.10 -11.25 -9.74
C ARG A 84 -14.40 -10.21 -10.82
N SER A 85 -15.40 -10.46 -11.67
CA SER A 85 -15.82 -9.47 -12.67
C SER A 85 -16.34 -8.22 -11.96
N SER A 86 -15.75 -7.06 -12.25
CA SER A 86 -16.25 -5.75 -11.83
C SER A 86 -17.45 -5.29 -12.66
N ASN A 87 -17.91 -6.09 -13.64
CA ASN A 87 -19.06 -5.77 -14.48
C ASN A 87 -20.24 -6.75 -14.30
N PHE A 88 -21.29 -6.17 -13.70
CA PHE A 88 -22.73 -6.34 -13.96
C PHE A 88 -23.48 -7.60 -13.49
N LYS A 89 -24.37 -7.38 -12.51
CA LYS A 89 -25.75 -7.94 -12.34
C LYS A 89 -26.00 -9.46 -12.45
N LYS A 90 -25.02 -10.32 -12.70
CA LYS A 90 -25.18 -11.77 -12.66
C LYS A 90 -23.96 -12.43 -12.05
N LYS A 91 -24.27 -13.36 -11.14
CA LYS A 91 -23.40 -14.00 -10.18
C LYS A 91 -22.75 -15.24 -10.79
N ASP A 92 -22.14 -15.12 -11.97
CA ASP A 92 -21.42 -16.21 -12.61
C ASP A 92 -19.92 -15.93 -12.50
N ASN A 93 -19.24 -16.71 -11.65
CA ASN A 93 -17.79 -16.69 -11.54
C ASN A 93 -17.20 -17.25 -12.83
N LEU A 94 -16.58 -16.42 -13.67
CA LEU A 94 -15.88 -16.85 -14.88
C LEU A 94 -14.48 -17.35 -14.50
N ILE A 95 -14.21 -18.65 -14.71
CA ILE A 95 -12.86 -19.22 -14.54
C ILE A 95 -12.04 -18.81 -15.76
N VAL A 96 -11.07 -17.90 -15.57
CA VAL A 96 -10.13 -17.49 -16.63
C VAL A 96 -8.78 -18.11 -16.33
N LYS A 97 -8.30 -19.02 -17.19
CA LYS A 97 -6.95 -19.59 -17.07
C LYS A 97 -5.93 -18.55 -17.53
N LYS A 98 -5.11 -18.03 -16.62
CA LYS A 98 -3.99 -17.13 -16.91
C LYS A 98 -2.65 -17.83 -16.62
N TYR A 99 -1.58 -17.33 -17.22
CA TYR A 99 -0.22 -17.68 -16.80
C TYR A 99 0.28 -16.61 -15.82
N ALA A 100 1.03 -17.02 -14.80
CA ALA A 100 1.63 -16.10 -13.84
C ALA A 100 3.08 -16.54 -13.59
N ILE A 101 3.98 -15.57 -13.42
CA ILE A 101 5.35 -15.88 -13.02
C ILE A 101 5.32 -16.03 -11.50
N THR A 102 5.76 -17.19 -11.00
CA THR A 102 6.06 -17.35 -9.59
C THR A 102 7.28 -16.52 -9.24
N CYS A 103 7.21 -15.79 -8.14
CA CYS A 103 8.31 -14.95 -7.72
C CYS A 103 8.54 -15.05 -6.22
N ASP A 104 9.81 -14.85 -5.85
CA ASP A 104 10.20 -14.57 -4.49
C ASP A 104 10.20 -13.05 -4.31
N LEU A 105 9.39 -12.58 -3.36
CA LEU A 105 9.34 -11.20 -2.92
C LEU A 105 10.22 -11.08 -1.68
N ILE A 106 11.23 -10.23 -1.74
CA ILE A 106 12.11 -9.96 -0.61
C ILE A 106 11.89 -8.52 -0.17
N GLU A 107 11.31 -8.33 1.01
CA GLU A 107 11.09 -7.04 1.64
C GLU A 107 12.06 -6.90 2.83
N ASP A 108 13.00 -5.95 2.79
CA ASP A 108 13.95 -5.71 3.89
C ASP A 108 14.64 -7.00 4.44
N ASN A 109 14.95 -7.97 3.55
CA ASN A 109 15.48 -9.33 3.80
C ASN A 109 14.49 -10.42 4.23
N ASP A 110 13.21 -10.12 4.41
CA ASP A 110 12.19 -11.12 4.67
C ASP A 110 11.64 -11.72 3.38
N LEU A 111 11.75 -13.05 3.26
CA LEU A 111 11.29 -13.80 2.08
C LEU A 111 9.79 -14.09 2.17
N LYS A 112 9.03 -13.62 1.17
CA LYS A 112 7.62 -13.92 0.96
C LYS A 112 7.42 -14.58 -0.40
N LYS A 113 6.49 -15.53 -0.50
CA LYS A 113 6.08 -16.11 -1.78
C LYS A 113 4.96 -15.27 -2.38
N GLY A 114 5.11 -14.90 -3.66
CA GLY A 114 4.14 -14.10 -4.39
C GLY A 114 3.90 -14.60 -5.83
N PHE A 115 2.84 -14.10 -6.44
CA PHE A 115 2.50 -14.36 -7.84
C PHE A 115 2.35 -13.04 -8.56
N ILE A 116 2.98 -12.92 -9.73
CA ILE A 116 2.83 -11.75 -10.60
C ILE A 116 1.97 -12.13 -11.79
N PRO A 117 0.71 -11.68 -11.86
CA PRO A 117 -0.10 -11.84 -13.05
C PRO A 117 0.47 -10.94 -14.15
N TYR A 118 0.63 -11.49 -15.35
CA TYR A 118 1.12 -10.73 -16.49
C TYR A 118 0.25 -10.98 -17.72
N GLU A 119 0.29 -10.04 -18.66
CA GLU A 119 -0.18 -10.20 -20.02
C GLU A 119 1.01 -10.00 -20.98
N ILE A 120 1.29 -11.00 -21.81
CA ILE A 120 2.31 -10.91 -22.86
C ILE A 120 1.57 -10.72 -24.18
N SER A 121 1.84 -9.59 -24.83
CA SER A 121 1.40 -9.32 -26.20
C SER A 121 2.63 -9.35 -27.09
N ILE A 122 2.61 -10.23 -28.11
CA ILE A 122 3.66 -10.32 -29.12
C ILE A 122 3.05 -9.88 -30.43
N GLU A 123 3.55 -8.80 -31.01
CA GLU A 123 3.15 -8.34 -32.34
C GLU A 123 4.32 -8.53 -33.31
N LEU A 124 4.11 -9.38 -34.31
CA LEU A 124 5.13 -9.72 -35.30
C LEU A 124 4.87 -8.96 -36.60
N LYS A 125 5.35 -7.71 -36.74
CA LYS A 125 5.38 -6.99 -38.03
C LYS A 125 6.47 -5.92 -38.11
N PRO A 126 6.99 -5.67 -39.32
CA PRO A 126 8.34 -6.05 -39.78
C PRO A 126 9.49 -6.02 -38.74
N TYR A 127 9.29 -5.43 -37.57
CA TYR A 127 10.12 -5.50 -36.38
C TYR A 127 9.30 -6.12 -35.25
N PRO A 128 9.68 -7.27 -34.69
CA PRO A 128 8.93 -7.88 -33.60
C PRO A 128 8.91 -6.96 -32.37
N GLU A 129 7.73 -6.67 -31.86
CA GLU A 129 7.53 -5.92 -30.62
C GLU A 129 6.95 -6.84 -29.54
N ILE A 130 7.53 -6.75 -28.35
CA ILE A 130 7.10 -7.51 -27.17
C ILE A 130 6.67 -6.49 -26.12
N GLU A 131 5.38 -6.48 -25.78
CA GLU A 131 4.85 -5.68 -24.67
C GLU A 131 4.51 -6.63 -23.51
N ILE A 132 5.14 -6.41 -22.35
CA ILE A 132 4.85 -7.14 -21.12
C ILE A 132 4.14 -6.18 -20.16
N ARG A 133 2.87 -6.44 -19.87
CA ARG A 133 2.13 -5.70 -18.85
C ARG A 133 2.13 -6.48 -17.54
N ILE A 134 2.69 -5.86 -16.52
CA ILE A 134 2.76 -6.39 -15.16
C ILE A 134 1.81 -5.57 -14.29
N ASP A 135 0.72 -6.19 -13.85
CA ASP A 135 -0.24 -5.56 -12.94
C ASP A 135 0.15 -5.85 -11.50
N PHE A 136 0.76 -4.88 -10.83
CA PHE A 136 0.92 -4.89 -9.37
C PHE A 136 -0.37 -4.38 -8.72
N SER A 137 -1.42 -5.21 -8.71
CA SER A 137 -2.59 -4.92 -7.88
C SER A 137 -2.29 -5.38 -6.45
N TYR A 138 -2.03 -4.42 -5.55
CA TYR A 138 -2.08 -4.63 -4.10
C TYR A 138 -3.52 -4.86 -3.63
#